data_AF-A0A2V6RQ62-F1
#
_entry.id   AF-A0A2V6RQ62-F1
#
_cell.length_a   1.000
_cell.length_b   1.000
_cell.length_c   1.000
_cell.angle_alpha   90.00
_cell.angle_beta   90.00
_cell.angle_gamma   90.00
#
_symmetry.space_group_name_H-M   'P 1'
#
loop_
_entity.id
_entity.type
_entity.pdbx_description
1 polymer ?
#
loop_
_entity_poly.entity_id
_entity_poly.type
_entity_poly.pdbx_seq_one_letter_code
_entity_poly.pdbx_strand_id
1 'polypeptide(L)'
;MRYMLLICSDDKNAPPAPRAEMEAIIQGHRRFSDELQAAGKMVVGERLRPDGDASRIRLKAGQRQVMDGPFTETKEALGGFYLVECDTRQEAVEWAKKIPLREGSFVEVRPIWHIRLKAGQRQVMDGPFTETKEALGGFYLVECDTRQEAVEWAKKIPLREGSFVEVRPIWHM
;
A
#
# COMPACT_ATOMS: atom_id res chain seq x y z
N MET A 1 4.36 -8.34 16.09
CA MET A 1 4.70 -8.49 14.66
C MET A 1 3.92 -7.48 13.84
N ARG A 2 4.38 -7.10 12.64
CA ARG A 2 3.67 -6.13 11.80
C ARG A 2 3.02 -6.77 10.59
N TYR A 3 1.80 -6.34 10.31
CA TYR A 3 0.99 -6.81 9.19
C TYR A 3 0.48 -5.63 8.38
N MET A 4 0.59 -5.77 7.07
CA MET A 4 -0.04 -4.90 6.09
C MET A 4 -1.42 -5.47 5.77
N LEU A 5 -2.46 -4.65 5.92
CA LEU A 5 -3.83 -4.93 5.52
C LEU A 5 -4.08 -4.14 4.23
N LEU A 6 -3.93 -4.77 3.07
CA LEU A 6 -4.13 -4.13 1.77
C LEU A 6 -5.60 -4.17 1.39
N ILE A 7 -6.19 -3.02 1.10
CA ILE A 7 -7.60 -2.92 0.68
C ILE A 7 -7.63 -2.91 -0.84
N CYS A 8 -8.17 -3.97 -1.42
CA CYS A 8 -8.21 -4.20 -2.85
C CYS A 8 -9.65 -4.29 -3.35
N SER A 9 -9.85 -4.07 -4.66
CA SER A 9 -11.09 -4.38 -5.35
C SER A 9 -10.84 -5.17 -6.62
N ASP A 10 -11.70 -6.13 -6.93
CA ASP A 10 -11.56 -7.06 -8.06
C ASP A 10 -11.61 -6.37 -9.43
N ASP A 11 -12.23 -5.18 -9.49
CA ASP A 11 -12.38 -4.39 -10.71
C ASP A 11 -12.05 -2.91 -10.48
N LYS A 12 -10.93 -2.48 -11.06
CA LYS A 12 -10.49 -1.08 -11.06
C LYS A 12 -11.39 -0.15 -11.88
N ASN A 13 -12.21 -0.69 -12.78
CA ASN A 13 -13.12 0.07 -13.63
C ASN A 13 -14.57 0.04 -13.12
N ALA A 14 -14.81 -0.58 -11.95
CA ALA A 14 -16.14 -0.59 -11.35
C ALA A 14 -16.66 0.85 -11.17
N PRO A 15 -17.95 1.10 -11.45
CA PRO A 15 -18.52 2.42 -11.29
C PRO A 15 -18.36 2.93 -9.85
N PRO A 16 -18.26 4.25 -9.65
CA PRO A 16 -18.23 4.81 -8.31
C PRO A 16 -19.51 4.42 -7.56
N ALA A 17 -19.35 4.09 -6.27
CA ALA A 17 -20.50 3.78 -5.43
C ALA A 17 -21.43 5.01 -5.31
N PRO A 18 -22.75 4.82 -5.10
CA PRO A 18 -23.65 5.90 -4.74
C PRO A 18 -23.09 6.72 -3.57
N ARG A 19 -23.33 8.03 -3.59
CA ARG A 19 -22.75 8.95 -2.61
C ARG A 19 -23.00 8.52 -1.15
N ALA A 20 -24.21 8.09 -0.82
CA ALA A 20 -24.56 7.65 0.53
C ALA A 20 -23.78 6.40 0.97
N GLU A 21 -23.54 5.46 0.05
CA GLU A 21 -22.73 4.26 0.31
C GLU A 21 -21.26 4.65 0.52
N MET A 22 -20.72 5.52 -0.34
CA MET A 22 -19.36 6.02 -0.20
C MET A 22 -19.16 6.75 1.15
N GLU A 23 -20.13 7.59 1.55
CA GLU A 23 -20.11 8.27 2.86
C GLU A 23 -20.15 7.27 4.02
N ALA A 24 -20.96 6.22 3.93
CA ALA A 24 -21.01 5.15 4.95
C ALA A 24 -19.68 4.38 5.05
N ILE A 25 -19.04 4.06 3.92
CA ILE A 25 -17.73 3.40 3.88
C ILE A 25 -16.66 4.29 4.52
N ILE A 26 -16.61 5.58 4.16
CA ILE A 26 -15.67 6.55 4.74
C ILE A 26 -15.86 6.67 6.25
N GLN A 27 -17.10 6.78 6.73
CA GLN A 27 -17.38 6.83 8.16
C GLN A 27 -17.01 5.52 8.87
N GLY A 28 -17.21 4.38 8.20
CA GLY A 28 -16.75 3.08 8.69
C GLY A 28 -15.24 3.06 8.89
N HIS A 29 -14.47 3.58 7.92
CA HIS A 29 -13.01 3.62 8.01
C HIS A 29 -12.56 4.52 9.16
N ARG A 30 -13.23 5.66 9.39
CA ARG A 30 -12.95 6.53 10.54
C ARG A 30 -13.14 5.78 11.86
N ARG A 31 -14.29 5.13 12.06
CA ARG A 31 -14.56 4.33 13.27
C ARG A 31 -13.54 3.21 13.46
N PHE A 32 -13.20 2.50 12.39
CA PHE A 32 -12.21 1.43 12.44
C PHE A 32 -10.81 1.95 12.79
N SER A 33 -10.39 3.09 12.22
CA SER A 33 -9.13 3.75 12.57
C SER A 33 -9.11 4.17 14.04
N ASP A 34 -10.19 4.73 14.57
CA ASP A 34 -10.31 5.12 15.98
C ASP A 34 -10.20 3.89 16.90
N GLU A 35 -10.86 2.78 16.55
CA GLU A 35 -10.76 1.51 17.29
C GLU A 35 -9.34 0.95 17.30
N LEU A 36 -8.66 0.93 16.15
CA LEU A 36 -7.27 0.45 16.06
C LEU A 36 -6.31 1.32 16.87
N GLN A 37 -6.50 2.64 16.84
CA GLN A 37 -5.70 3.58 17.63
C GLN A 37 -5.94 3.40 19.12
N ALA A 38 -7.19 3.33 19.55
CA ALA A 38 -7.55 3.09 20.95
C ALA A 38 -7.00 1.76 21.48
N ALA A 39 -6.92 0.74 20.62
CA ALA A 39 -6.31 -0.54 20.95
C ALA A 39 -4.76 -0.54 20.92
N GLY A 40 -4.12 0.56 20.49
CA GLY A 40 -2.67 0.63 20.32
C GLY A 40 -2.12 -0.26 19.21
N LYS A 41 -2.99 -0.67 18.26
CA LYS A 41 -2.65 -1.60 17.18
C LYS A 41 -2.32 -0.90 15.88
N MET A 42 -2.76 0.36 15.70
CA MET A 42 -2.45 1.14 14.49
C MET A 42 -1.00 1.65 14.51
N VAL A 43 -0.23 1.32 13.47
CA VAL A 43 1.03 2.01 13.18
C VAL A 43 0.75 3.18 12.22
N VAL A 44 0.02 2.92 11.13
CA VAL A 44 -0.46 3.93 10.18
C VAL A 44 -1.63 3.36 9.37
N GLY A 45 -2.52 4.20 8.85
CA GLY A 45 -3.63 3.79 8.00
C GLY A 45 -4.01 4.90 7.05
N GLU A 46 -4.03 4.61 5.75
CA GLU A 46 -4.06 5.65 4.73
C GLU A 46 -4.82 5.24 3.46
N ARG A 47 -5.52 6.20 2.88
CA ARG A 47 -6.22 6.05 1.60
C ARG A 47 -5.32 6.49 0.45
N LEU A 48 -5.27 5.69 -0.60
CA LEU A 48 -4.50 6.01 -1.81
C LEU A 48 -5.31 6.92 -2.74
N ARG A 49 -4.60 7.82 -3.44
CA ARG A 49 -5.19 8.61 -4.53
C ARG A 49 -5.59 7.73 -5.72
N PRO A 50 -6.49 8.23 -6.59
CA PRO A 50 -6.83 7.56 -7.84
C PRO A 50 -5.58 7.23 -8.66
N ASP A 51 -5.67 6.13 -9.41
CA ASP A 51 -4.59 5.59 -10.22
C ASP A 51 -3.90 6.60 -11.16
N GLY A 52 -4.64 7.60 -11.68
CA GLY A 52 -4.09 8.67 -12.52
C GLY A 52 -3.04 9.54 -11.84
N ASP A 53 -3.00 9.56 -10.51
CA ASP A 53 -2.02 10.31 -9.71
C ASP A 53 -0.75 9.48 -9.43
N ALA A 54 -0.71 8.21 -9.82
CA ALA A 54 0.41 7.31 -9.56
C ALA A 54 1.58 7.55 -10.54
N SER A 55 2.83 7.39 -10.08
CA SER A 55 4.01 7.25 -10.94
C SER A 55 4.61 5.86 -10.78
N ARG A 56 5.06 5.25 -11.86
CA ARG A 56 5.80 3.99 -11.83
C ARG A 56 7.27 4.22 -12.16
N ILE A 57 8.15 3.62 -11.39
CA ILE A 57 9.60 3.61 -11.63
C ILE A 57 10.05 2.17 -11.80
N ARG A 58 10.61 1.83 -12.96
CA ARG A 58 11.17 0.49 -13.22
C ARG A 58 12.65 0.56 -13.58
N LEU A 59 13.39 -0.51 -13.29
CA LEU A 59 14.72 -0.72 -13.82
C LEU A 59 14.62 -1.49 -15.14
N LYS A 60 15.16 -0.91 -16.22
CA LYS A 60 15.24 -1.54 -17.54
C LYS A 60 16.60 -1.25 -18.16
N ALA A 61 17.36 -2.29 -18.49
CA ALA A 61 18.70 -2.19 -19.06
C ALA A 61 19.63 -1.29 -18.22
N GLY A 62 19.58 -1.45 -16.89
CA GLY A 62 20.38 -0.65 -15.95
C GLY A 62 19.94 0.81 -15.79
N GLN A 63 18.89 1.26 -16.48
CA GLN A 63 18.36 2.61 -16.38
C GLN A 63 17.01 2.66 -15.68
N ARG A 64 16.79 3.72 -14.89
CA ARG A 64 15.52 3.96 -14.21
C ARG A 64 14.58 4.73 -15.13
N GLN A 65 13.48 4.11 -15.49
CA GLN A 65 12.44 4.73 -16.31
C GLN A 65 11.25 5.10 -15.44
N VAL A 66 10.79 6.35 -15.54
CA VAL A 66 9.57 6.86 -14.89
C VAL A 66 8.45 6.86 -15.91
N MET A 67 7.28 6.37 -15.53
CA MET A 67 6.05 6.36 -16.33
C MET A 67 4.92 6.92 -15.47
N ASP A 68 4.06 7.75 -16.06
CA ASP A 68 2.85 8.24 -15.40
C ASP A 68 1.71 7.21 -15.50
N GLY A 69 0.88 7.17 -14.47
CA GLY A 69 -0.26 6.25 -14.37
C GLY A 69 0.04 4.97 -13.59
N PRO A 70 -1.00 4.16 -13.32
CA PRO A 70 -0.89 2.95 -12.53
C PRO A 70 -0.15 1.86 -13.30
N PHE A 71 0.21 0.78 -12.61
CA PHE A 71 0.46 -0.50 -13.27
C PHE A 71 -0.76 -0.90 -14.11
N THR A 72 -0.66 -0.77 -15.44
CA THR A 72 -1.78 -0.91 -16.37
C THR A 72 -2.27 -2.35 -16.57
N GLU A 73 -1.65 -3.35 -15.95
CA GLU A 73 -1.90 -4.77 -16.25
C GLU A 73 -2.80 -5.51 -15.25
N THR A 74 -3.03 -4.99 -14.03
CA THR A 74 -3.94 -5.67 -13.08
C THR A 74 -5.41 -5.34 -13.38
N LYS A 75 -6.29 -6.32 -13.17
CA LYS A 75 -7.73 -6.06 -13.07
C LYS A 75 -8.10 -5.44 -11.73
N GLU A 76 -7.34 -5.79 -10.70
CA GLU A 76 -7.54 -5.33 -9.33
C GLU A 76 -7.03 -3.90 -9.13
N ALA A 77 -7.73 -3.15 -8.29
CA ALA A 77 -7.34 -1.82 -7.83
C ALA A 77 -6.95 -1.84 -6.34
N LEU A 78 -5.95 -1.04 -5.99
CA LEU A 78 -5.51 -0.84 -4.61
C LEU A 78 -6.07 0.48 -4.07
N GLY A 79 -6.98 0.40 -3.08
CA GLY A 79 -7.69 1.57 -2.55
C GLY A 79 -7.03 2.22 -1.33
N GLY A 80 -6.28 1.45 -0.54
CA GLY A 80 -5.77 1.89 0.75
C GLY A 80 -5.03 0.78 1.48
N PHE A 81 -4.48 1.11 2.64
CA PHE A 81 -3.87 0.12 3.51
C PHE A 81 -3.89 0.52 4.98
N TYR A 82 -3.74 -0.47 5.86
CA TYR A 82 -3.36 -0.27 7.26
C TYR A 82 -2.09 -1.05 7.56
N LEU A 83 -1.16 -0.43 8.27
CA LEU A 83 -0.06 -1.12 8.94
C LEU A 83 -0.43 -1.28 10.41
N VAL A 84 -0.55 -2.53 10.85
CA VAL A 84 -0.93 -2.86 12.23
C VAL A 84 0.16 -3.65 12.93
N GLU A 85 0.26 -3.46 14.24
CA GLU A 85 1.13 -4.23 15.12
C GLU A 85 0.28 -5.20 15.94
N CYS A 86 0.44 -6.50 15.68
CA CYS A 86 -0.33 -7.58 16.28
C CYS A 86 0.58 -8.68 16.80
N ASP A 87 0.14 -9.41 17.82
CA ASP A 87 0.89 -10.49 18.44
C ASP A 87 0.91 -11.73 17.55
N THR A 88 -0.18 -11.95 16.79
CA THR A 88 -0.33 -13.10 15.89
C THR A 88 -0.94 -12.72 14.54
N ARG A 89 -0.77 -13.60 13.55
CA ARG A 89 -1.46 -13.48 12.26
C ARG A 89 -2.97 -13.55 12.43
N GLN A 90 -3.47 -14.38 13.34
CA GLN A 90 -4.91 -14.51 13.56
C GLN A 90 -5.51 -13.21 14.09
N GLU A 91 -4.82 -12.53 15.01
CA GLU A 91 -5.25 -11.22 15.49
C GLU A 91 -5.31 -10.19 14.34
N ALA A 92 -4.30 -10.15 13.48
CA ALA A 92 -4.32 -9.27 12.30
C ALA A 92 -5.49 -9.60 11.35
N VAL A 93 -5.83 -10.89 11.18
CA VAL A 93 -6.99 -11.33 10.41
C VAL A 93 -8.31 -10.89 11.08
N GLU A 94 -8.43 -10.98 12.40
CA GLU A 94 -9.63 -10.49 13.10
C GLU A 94 -9.79 -8.96 12.98
N TRP A 95 -8.69 -8.20 12.98
CA TRP A 95 -8.72 -6.78 12.66
C TRP A 95 -9.15 -6.52 11.22
N ALA A 96 -8.59 -7.28 10.25
CA ALA A 96 -8.91 -7.13 8.83
C ALA A 96 -10.41 -7.33 8.54
N LYS A 97 -11.07 -8.28 9.23
CA LYS A 97 -12.52 -8.54 9.07
C LYS A 97 -13.42 -7.35 9.45
N LYS A 98 -12.91 -6.41 10.26
CA LYS A 98 -13.66 -5.21 10.67
C LYS A 98 -13.54 -4.06 9.67
N ILE A 99 -12.65 -4.18 8.67
CA ILE A 99 -12.49 -3.16 7.64
C ILE A 99 -13.80 -3.08 6.84
N PRO A 100 -14.42 -1.90 6.71
CA PRO A 100 -15.60 -1.73 5.89
C PRO A 100 -15.24 -1.92 4.41
N LEU A 101 -15.98 -2.79 3.72
CA LEU A 101 -15.78 -3.12 2.32
C LEU A 101 -17.09 -2.94 1.55
N ARG A 102 -16.97 -2.61 0.27
CA ARG A 102 -18.06 -2.76 -0.70
C ARG A 102 -17.99 -4.14 -1.34
N GLU A 103 -19.08 -4.55 -2.00
CA GLU A 103 -19.12 -5.74 -2.85
C GLU A 103 -17.96 -5.72 -3.87
N GLY A 104 -17.29 -6.86 -4.08
CA GLY A 104 -16.12 -6.97 -4.97
C GLY A 104 -14.85 -6.31 -4.42
N SER A 105 -14.78 -6.07 -3.11
CA SER A 105 -13.56 -5.64 -2.42
C SER A 105 -13.14 -6.66 -1.37
N PHE A 106 -11.83 -6.73 -1.12
CA PHE A 106 -11.23 -7.68 -0.19
C PHE A 106 -10.05 -7.05 0.54
N VAL A 107 -9.62 -7.72 1.62
CA VAL A 107 -8.40 -7.35 2.36
C VAL A 107 -7.38 -8.47 2.27
N GLU A 108 -6.19 -8.14 1.77
CA GLU A 108 -5.04 -9.04 1.85
C GLU A 108 -4.24 -8.77 3.13
N VAL A 109 -4.11 -9.79 3.99
CA VAL A 109 -3.34 -9.71 5.24
C VAL A 109 -1.93 -10.27 5.02
N ARG A 110 -0.94 -9.38 4.88
CA ARG A 110 0.45 -9.75 4.61
C ARG A 110 1.35 -9.46 5.81
N PRO A 111 2.11 -10.43 6.33
CA PRO A 111 3.20 -10.12 7.24
C PRO A 111 4.26 -9.31 6.50
N ILE A 112 4.88 -8.35 7.19
CA ILE A 112 5.99 -7.57 6.61
C ILE A 112 7.31 -7.94 7.27
N TRP A 113 8.38 -7.86 6.50
CA TRP A 113 9.71 -7.77 7.08
C TRP A 113 9.87 -6.39 7.71
N HIS A 114 9.95 -6.32 9.03
CA HIS A 114 10.18 -5.06 9.73
C HIS A 114 11.64 -4.65 9.52
N ILE A 115 11.89 -3.84 8.49
CA ILE A 115 13.20 -3.28 8.21
C ILE A 115 13.29 -1.93 8.94
N ARG A 116 14.09 -1.87 10.00
CA ARG A 116 14.37 -0.62 10.70
C ARG A 116 15.59 0.05 10.06
N LEU A 117 15.38 0.77 8.96
CA LEU A 117 16.45 1.57 8.36
C LEU A 117 16.77 2.75 9.28
N LYS A 118 17.96 2.77 9.87
CA LYS A 118 18.50 3.99 10.50
C LYS A 118 18.99 4.92 9.40
N ALA A 119 18.79 6.23 9.57
CA ALA A 119 19.33 7.23 8.65
C ALA A 119 20.84 6.97 8.42
N GLY A 120 21.24 6.82 7.15
CA GLY A 120 22.62 6.54 6.75
C GLY A 120 23.04 5.07 6.68
N GLN A 121 22.20 4.11 7.11
CA GLN A 121 22.52 2.68 6.96
C GLN A 121 21.73 2.05 5.80
N ARG A 122 22.46 1.58 4.78
CA ARG A 122 21.92 0.67 3.75
C ARG A 122 21.88 -0.74 4.31
N GLN A 123 20.70 -1.36 4.36
CA GLN A 123 20.59 -2.80 4.59
C GLN A 123 20.11 -3.44 3.28
N VAL A 124 20.98 -4.21 2.65
CA VAL A 124 20.62 -5.08 1.52
C VAL A 124 20.04 -6.35 2.14
N MET A 125 18.81 -6.70 1.76
CA MET A 125 18.21 -7.98 2.17
C MET A 125 18.42 -9.03 1.09
N ASP A 126 19.07 -10.12 1.48
CA ASP A 126 19.08 -11.39 0.75
C ASP A 126 17.97 -12.28 1.34
N GLY A 127 16.75 -12.15 0.80
CA GLY A 127 15.60 -12.99 1.14
C GLY A 127 15.02 -13.65 -0.11
N PRO A 128 14.31 -14.80 0.02
CA PRO A 128 13.73 -15.49 -1.11
C PRO A 128 12.50 -14.71 -1.58
N PHE A 129 12.69 -13.81 -2.54
CA PHE A 129 11.58 -13.26 -3.32
C PHE A 129 11.06 -14.40 -4.19
N THR A 130 10.12 -15.18 -3.66
CA THR A 130 9.50 -16.31 -4.38
C THR A 130 8.94 -15.83 -5.71
N GLU A 131 9.26 -16.56 -6.79
CA GLU A 131 8.78 -16.35 -8.15
C GLU A 131 7.25 -16.38 -8.20
N THR A 132 6.66 -15.20 -8.02
CA THR A 132 5.26 -14.93 -8.33
C THR A 132 5.29 -13.71 -9.24
N LYS A 133 4.54 -13.76 -10.35
CA LYS A 133 4.60 -12.73 -11.39
C LYS A 133 4.24 -11.33 -10.87
N GLU A 134 3.58 -11.24 -9.71
CA GLU A 134 3.12 -10.01 -9.06
C GLU A 134 3.26 -10.13 -7.53
N ALA A 135 4.48 -10.04 -7.00
CA ALA A 135 4.69 -9.94 -5.56
C ALA A 135 4.94 -8.49 -5.14
N LEU A 136 4.11 -7.96 -4.23
CA LEU A 136 4.47 -6.77 -3.46
C LEU A 136 5.66 -7.11 -2.55
N GLY A 137 6.84 -6.63 -2.92
CA GLY A 137 8.10 -6.87 -2.20
C GLY A 137 8.28 -6.03 -0.92
N GLY A 138 7.47 -4.97 -0.75
CA GLY A 138 7.52 -4.06 0.39
C GLY A 138 6.83 -2.72 0.09
N PHE A 139 6.91 -1.78 1.01
CA PHE A 139 6.40 -0.42 0.86
C PHE A 139 7.33 0.57 1.60
N TYR A 140 7.22 1.84 1.22
CA TYR A 140 7.87 2.95 1.90
C TYR A 140 6.84 4.04 2.14
N LEU A 141 6.91 4.69 3.29
CA LEU A 141 6.19 5.93 3.56
C LEU A 141 7.21 7.04 3.64
N VAL A 142 6.96 8.09 2.86
CA VAL A 142 7.88 9.22 2.71
C VAL A 142 7.03 10.48 2.75
N GLU A 143 7.41 11.42 3.62
CA GLU A 143 6.84 12.76 3.65
C GLU A 143 7.61 13.62 2.64
N CYS A 144 6.90 14.24 1.71
CA CYS A 144 7.44 15.11 0.67
C CYS A 144 6.41 16.21 0.36
N ASP A 145 6.86 17.36 -0.12
CA ASP A 145 5.98 18.48 -0.47
C ASP A 145 5.29 18.26 -1.83
N THR A 146 5.92 17.48 -2.72
CA THR A 146 5.40 17.25 -4.07
C THR A 146 5.59 15.81 -4.54
N ARG A 147 4.74 15.37 -5.48
CA ARG A 147 4.89 14.07 -6.16
C ARG A 147 6.24 13.95 -6.87
N GLN A 148 6.74 15.04 -7.46
CA GLN A 148 8.03 15.04 -8.15
C GLN A 148 9.18 14.73 -7.18
N GLU A 149 9.15 15.30 -5.99
CA GLU A 149 10.13 15.01 -4.94
C GLU A 149 10.09 13.54 -4.50
N ALA A 150 8.89 13.00 -4.28
CA ALA A 150 8.70 11.58 -3.97
C ALA A 150 9.25 10.67 -5.08
N VAL A 151 9.08 11.05 -6.36
CA VAL A 151 9.66 10.35 -7.51
C VAL A 151 11.19 10.40 -7.50
N GLU A 152 11.80 11.56 -7.24
CA GLU A 152 13.26 11.68 -7.11
C GLU A 152 13.81 10.87 -5.93
N TRP A 153 13.05 10.76 -4.84
CA TRP A 153 13.39 9.88 -3.73
C TRP A 153 13.32 8.41 -4.13
N ALA A 154 12.25 7.98 -4.80
CA ALA A 154 12.03 6.59 -5.19
C ALA A 154 13.07 6.09 -6.22
N LYS A 155 13.65 6.99 -7.03
CA LYS A 155 14.82 6.68 -7.88
C LYS A 155 16.06 6.26 -7.09
N LYS A 156 16.10 6.39 -5.77
CA LYS A 156 17.22 5.95 -4.92
C LYS A 156 17.03 4.52 -4.39
N ILE A 157 15.84 3.93 -4.51
CA ILE A 157 15.53 2.58 -4.03
C ILE A 157 16.31 1.55 -4.86
N PRO A 158 17.07 0.62 -4.28
CA PRO A 158 17.73 -0.44 -5.04
C PRO A 158 16.69 -1.40 -5.62
N LEU A 159 16.57 -1.43 -6.96
CA LEU A 159 15.67 -2.33 -7.69
C LEU A 159 16.48 -3.40 -8.40
N ARG A 160 15.93 -4.62 -8.49
CA ARG A 160 16.44 -5.67 -9.37
C ARG A 160 15.87 -5.47 -10.78
N GLU A 161 16.55 -5.99 -11.80
CA GLU A 161 16.04 -5.95 -13.18
C GLU A 161 14.64 -6.60 -13.23
N GLY A 162 13.70 -5.96 -13.92
CA GLY A 162 12.29 -6.40 -13.97
C GLY A 162 11.42 -5.99 -12.78
N SER A 163 12.00 -5.44 -11.70
CA SER A 163 11.26 -4.89 -10.57
C SER A 163 10.85 -3.43 -10.81
N PHE A 164 9.80 -2.98 -10.12
CA PHE A 164 9.37 -1.59 -10.13
C PHE A 164 8.88 -1.15 -8.75
N VAL A 165 8.80 0.17 -8.56
CA VAL A 165 8.11 0.81 -7.44
C VAL A 165 7.03 1.71 -8.03
N GLU A 166 5.85 1.65 -7.43
CA GLU A 166 4.76 2.59 -7.71
C GLU A 166 4.70 3.62 -6.58
N VAL A 167 4.75 4.89 -6.96
CA VAL A 167 4.63 6.04 -6.08
C VAL A 167 3.18 6.50 -6.13
N ARG A 168 2.47 6.34 -5.02
CA ARG A 168 1.09 6.80 -4.87
C ARG A 168 1.04 7.89 -3.81
N PRO A 169 0.50 9.08 -4.12
CA PRO A 169 0.21 10.06 -3.09
C PRO A 169 -0.89 9.53 -2.16
N ILE A 170 -0.84 9.98 -0.92
CA ILE A 170 -1.75 9.59 0.16
C ILE A 170 -2.62 10.79 0.56
N TRP A 171 -3.87 10.55 0.96
CA TRP A 171 -4.69 11.54 1.66
C TRP A 171 -4.82 11.14 3.13
N HIS A 172 -4.54 12.08 4.04
CA HIS A 172 -4.96 11.91 5.43
C HIS A 172 -6.49 11.90 5.51
N MET A 173 -7.04 10.88 6.19
CA MET A 173 -8.49 10.68 6.38
C MET A 173 -9.08 11.44 7.57
#